data_AF-A0A0B6WYP1-F1
#
_entry.id   AF-A0A0B6WYP1-F1
#
_cell.length_a   1.000
_cell.length_b   1.000
_cell.length_c   1.000
_cell.angle_alpha   90.00
_cell.angle_beta   90.00
_cell.angle_gamma   90.00
#
_symmetry.space_group_name_H-M   'P 1'
#
loop_
_entity.id
_entity.type
_entity.pdbx_description
1 polymer ?
#
loop_
_entity_poly.entity_id
_entity_poly.type
_entity_poly.pdbx_seq_one_letter_code
_entity_poly.pdbx_strand_id
1 'polypeptide(L)'
;MEGFHDGGFLRCGTPLDIITLSDSTGGERTVPTGICPECEAEVHVDVDMDKGDIISCEECGAELEIVGLDPVELDLVEEEDEDYDYDDDEEEDYDY
;
A
#
# COMPACT_ATOMS: atom_id res chain seq x y z
N MET A 1 23.75 -10.20 -66.80
CA MET A 1 25.17 -9.80 -66.81
C MET A 1 25.39 -8.95 -65.58
N GLU A 2 26.15 -9.25 -64.54
CA GLU A 2 27.20 -10.25 -64.20
C GLU A 2 27.14 -10.28 -62.65
N GLY A 3 27.17 -11.39 -61.90
CA GLY A 3 28.23 -12.39 -61.84
C GLY A 3 29.13 -12.13 -60.62
N PHE A 4 29.13 -13.06 -59.66
CA PHE A 4 30.13 -13.27 -58.59
C PHE A 4 30.11 -12.25 -57.42
N HIS A 5 30.39 -12.56 -56.14
CA HIS A 5 31.32 -13.54 -55.58
C HIS A 5 30.86 -14.08 -54.21
N ASP A 6 31.07 -15.38 -54.10
CA ASP A 6 31.14 -16.30 -52.99
C ASP A 6 31.76 -15.78 -51.66
N GLY A 7 31.20 -16.24 -50.54
CA GLY A 7 32.02 -16.92 -49.53
C GLY A 7 32.47 -16.14 -48.28
N GLY A 8 31.84 -16.48 -47.16
CA GLY A 8 32.46 -16.41 -45.82
C GLY A 8 32.35 -15.04 -45.15
N PHE A 9 32.09 -14.91 -43.86
CA PHE A 9 32.29 -15.85 -42.77
C PHE A 9 31.41 -15.34 -41.62
N LEU A 10 30.61 -16.22 -41.04
CA LEU A 10 29.86 -15.95 -39.82
C LEU A 10 30.84 -15.53 -38.72
N ARG A 11 30.88 -14.24 -38.37
CA ARG A 11 31.51 -13.77 -37.13
C ARG A 11 30.38 -13.17 -36.29
N CYS A 12 29.74 -14.01 -35.49
CA CYS A 12 28.87 -13.57 -34.41
C CYS A 12 29.70 -12.67 -33.46
N GLY A 13 29.23 -11.46 -33.18
CA GLY A 13 29.93 -10.57 -32.23
C GLY A 13 29.63 -9.09 -32.39
N THR A 14 28.35 -8.70 -32.34
CA THR A 14 28.00 -7.39 -31.78
C THR A 14 27.59 -7.67 -30.34
N PRO A 15 28.25 -7.08 -29.34
CA PRO A 15 27.69 -5.84 -28.82
C PRO A 15 28.71 -4.94 -28.11
N LEU A 16 28.88 -3.71 -28.58
CA LEU A 16 29.39 -2.61 -27.76
C LEU A 16 28.31 -1.53 -27.68
N ASP A 17 27.12 -1.94 -27.24
CA ASP A 17 26.10 -1.05 -26.68
C ASP A 17 26.53 -0.69 -25.26
N ILE A 18 27.48 0.22 -25.17
CA ILE A 18 27.82 0.94 -23.93
C ILE A 18 27.27 2.35 -24.08
N ILE A 19 26.82 2.93 -22.95
CA ILE A 19 26.35 4.31 -22.70
C ILE A 19 25.01 4.70 -23.40
N THR A 20 23.90 4.96 -22.72
CA THR A 20 23.69 5.54 -21.38
C THR A 20 22.34 5.14 -20.77
N LEU A 21 22.39 4.52 -19.59
CA LEU A 21 21.50 4.69 -18.44
C LEU A 21 20.13 5.33 -18.75
N SER A 22 19.11 4.49 -18.94
CA SER A 22 17.75 4.82 -18.56
C SER A 22 17.74 5.00 -17.04
N ASP A 23 18.05 6.21 -16.60
CA ASP A 23 17.72 6.73 -15.27
C ASP A 23 16.19 6.78 -15.17
N SER A 24 15.61 5.61 -14.96
CA SER A 24 14.24 5.42 -14.55
C SER A 24 14.31 4.64 -13.26
N THR A 25 14.97 5.17 -12.23
CA THR A 25 14.39 5.00 -10.90
C THR A 25 13.10 5.81 -10.90
N GLY A 26 12.11 5.33 -11.63
CA GLY A 26 10.73 5.60 -11.29
C GLY A 26 10.64 5.06 -9.87
N GLY A 27 10.61 5.95 -8.89
CA GLY A 27 9.85 5.68 -7.69
C GLY A 27 8.44 5.41 -8.20
N GLU A 28 8.20 4.16 -8.57
CA GLU A 28 6.88 3.62 -8.77
C GLU A 28 6.14 4.01 -7.51
N ARG A 29 5.11 4.83 -7.68
CA ARG A 29 4.24 5.24 -6.59
C ARG A 29 3.41 3.99 -6.27
N THR A 30 4.05 3.02 -5.63
CA THR A 30 3.40 1.81 -5.11
C THR A 30 2.58 2.31 -3.95
N VAL A 31 1.30 2.54 -4.22
CA VAL A 31 0.33 2.71 -3.14
C VAL A 31 0.32 1.38 -2.37
N PRO A 32 0.62 1.40 -1.07
CA PRO A 32 0.51 0.19 -0.28
C PRO A 32 -0.94 -0.33 -0.32
N THR A 33 -1.10 -1.65 -0.44
CA THR A 33 -2.41 -2.31 -0.44
C THR A 33 -2.49 -3.30 0.71
N GLY A 34 -3.52 -3.18 1.53
CA GLY A 34 -3.85 -4.12 2.60
C GLY A 34 -4.97 -5.08 2.20
N ILE A 35 -5.17 -6.14 2.98
CA ILE A 35 -6.31 -7.06 2.83
C ILE A 35 -7.29 -6.80 3.98
N CYS A 36 -8.56 -6.65 3.66
CA CYS A 36 -9.61 -6.48 4.67
C CYS A 36 -9.86 -7.81 5.42
N PRO A 37 -9.83 -7.84 6.77
CA PRO A 37 -10.07 -9.06 7.54
C PRO A 37 -11.54 -9.52 7.55
N GLU A 38 -12.49 -8.65 7.20
CA GLU A 38 -13.94 -8.95 7.18
C GLU A 38 -14.41 -9.59 5.87
N CYS A 39 -13.94 -9.06 4.74
CA CYS A 39 -14.42 -9.43 3.40
C CYS A 39 -13.32 -9.94 2.47
N GLU A 40 -12.07 -9.99 2.94
CA GLU A 40 -10.90 -10.45 2.18
C GLU A 40 -10.64 -9.63 0.88
N ALA A 41 -11.17 -8.41 0.83
CA ALA A 41 -10.99 -7.47 -0.28
C ALA A 41 -9.63 -6.76 -0.23
N GLU A 42 -9.15 -6.34 -1.39
CA GLU A 42 -7.96 -5.48 -1.51
C GLU A 42 -8.34 -4.02 -1.19
N VAL A 43 -7.73 -3.46 -0.14
CA VAL A 43 -7.96 -2.08 0.30
C VAL A 43 -6.72 -1.25 0.01
N HIS A 44 -6.91 -0.11 -0.65
CA HIS A 44 -5.83 0.81 -0.99
C HIS A 44 -5.55 1.73 0.20
N VAL A 45 -4.31 1.72 0.70
CA VAL A 45 -3.87 2.59 1.79
C VAL A 45 -3.00 3.71 1.22
N ASP A 46 -3.33 4.95 1.56
CA ASP A 46 -2.55 6.11 1.16
C ASP A 46 -1.20 6.16 1.89
N VAL A 47 -0.17 6.67 1.20
CA VAL A 47 1.19 6.82 1.79
C VAL A 47 1.28 7.91 2.86
N ASP A 48 0.23 8.72 2.98
CA ASP A 48 0.09 9.75 4.01
C ASP A 48 -0.55 9.19 5.30
N MET A 49 -0.99 7.93 5.29
CA MET A 49 -1.54 7.24 6.46
C MET A 49 -0.44 6.52 7.24
N ASP A 50 -0.53 6.58 8.56
CA ASP A 50 0.39 5.99 9.51
C ASP A 50 -0.25 4.84 10.29
N LYS A 51 0.58 4.08 11.02
CA LYS A 51 0.09 3.07 11.95
C LYS A 51 -0.79 3.73 13.02
N GLY A 52 -1.97 3.17 13.24
CA GLY A 52 -3.00 3.66 14.16
C GLY A 52 -4.05 4.56 13.50
N ASP A 53 -3.90 4.85 12.21
CA ASP A 53 -4.95 5.55 11.47
C ASP A 53 -6.11 4.60 11.14
N ILE A 54 -7.31 5.18 11.12
CA ILE A 54 -8.56 4.48 10.81
C ILE A 54 -8.97 4.77 9.37
N ILE A 55 -9.23 3.70 8.61
CA ILE A 55 -9.73 3.73 7.23
C ILE A 55 -11.03 2.93 7.13
N SER A 56 -11.95 3.37 6.27
CA SER A 56 -13.17 2.62 5.97
C SER A 56 -12.97 1.78 4.71
N CYS A 57 -13.31 0.49 4.78
CA CYS A 57 -13.28 -0.38 3.62
C CYS A 57 -14.38 0.01 2.62
N GLU A 58 -14.04 0.32 1.37
CA GLU A 58 -15.02 0.68 0.34
C GLU A 58 -15.88 -0.50 -0.15
N GLU A 59 -15.45 -1.74 0.11
CA GLU A 59 -16.17 -2.95 -0.32
C GLU A 59 -17.24 -3.38 0.70
N CYS A 60 -16.92 -3.41 1.99
CA CYS A 60 -17.86 -3.83 3.05
C CYS A 60 -18.37 -2.71 3.94
N GLY A 61 -17.68 -1.57 4.00
CA GLY A 61 -18.01 -0.45 4.89
C GLY A 61 -17.53 -0.61 6.33
N ALA A 62 -16.70 -1.61 6.65
CA ALA A 62 -16.12 -1.78 7.98
C ALA A 62 -15.04 -0.73 8.27
N GLU A 63 -14.95 -0.29 9.52
CA GLU A 63 -13.88 0.58 10.02
C GLU A 63 -12.67 -0.27 10.42
N LEU A 64 -11.51 0.02 9.83
CA LEU A 64 -10.28 -0.75 9.97
C LEU A 64 -9.15 0.16 10.46
N GLU A 65 -8.36 -0.32 11.42
CA GLU A 65 -7.14 0.35 11.88
C GLU A 65 -5.91 -0.21 11.15
N ILE A 66 -4.98 0.67 10.77
CA ILE A 66 -3.69 0.28 10.20
C ILE A 66 -2.76 -0.17 11.33
N VAL A 67 -2.48 -1.47 11.43
CA VAL A 67 -1.57 -2.02 12.45
C VAL A 67 -0.15 -2.24 11.93
N GLY A 68 0.07 -2.19 10.61
CA GLY A 68 1.37 -2.34 9.94
C GLY A 68 1.46 -1.64 8.57
N LEU A 69 2.67 -1.23 8.16
CA LEU A 69 2.93 -0.48 6.91
C LEU A 69 3.90 -1.19 5.94
N ASP A 70 4.60 -2.25 6.37
CA ASP A 70 5.51 -3.04 5.54
C ASP A 70 5.63 -4.47 6.08
N PRO A 71 4.78 -5.42 5.65
CA PRO A 71 3.61 -5.27 4.76
C PRO A 71 2.44 -4.53 5.44
N VAL A 72 1.48 -4.05 4.64
CA VAL A 72 0.27 -3.41 5.18
C VAL A 72 -0.64 -4.44 5.83
N GLU A 73 -0.95 -4.21 7.10
CA GLU A 73 -1.83 -5.04 7.90
C GLU A 73 -2.96 -4.15 8.45
N LEU A 74 -4.20 -4.61 8.29
CA LEU A 74 -5.41 -3.96 8.74
C LEU A 74 -6.09 -4.83 9.79
N ASP A 75 -6.59 -4.22 10.85
CA ASP A 75 -7.39 -4.90 11.87
C ASP A 75 -8.74 -4.20 12.04
N LEU A 76 -9.75 -4.88 12.58
CA LEU A 76 -11.01 -4.23 12.92
C LEU A 76 -10.77 -3.22 14.04
N VAL A 77 -11.28 -1.99 13.88
CA VAL A 77 -11.30 -1.06 15.00
C VAL A 77 -12.16 -1.68 16.09
N GLU A 78 -11.59 -1.88 17.28
CA GLU A 78 -12.39 -2.13 18.47
C GLU A 78 -13.22 -0.87 18.70
N GLU A 79 -14.47 -0.85 18.21
CA GLU A 79 -15.46 0.06 18.77
C GLU A 79 -15.51 -0.30 20.25
N GLU A 80 -15.04 0.60 21.13
CA GLU A 80 -15.27 0.50 22.57
C GLU A 80 -16.78 0.33 22.74
N ASP A 81 -17.19 -0.93 22.83
CA ASP A 81 -18.54 -1.38 23.11
C ASP A 81 -18.77 -1.10 24.60
N GLU A 82 -18.77 0.18 24.92
CA GLU A 82 -18.88 0.70 26.26
C GLU A 82 -19.88 1.84 26.19
N ASP A 83 -21.14 1.41 26.15
CA ASP A 83 -22.23 1.90 26.99
C ASP A 83 -21.70 2.29 28.40
N TYR A 84 -20.86 3.32 28.48
CA TYR A 84 -20.55 4.06 29.68
C TYR A 84 -21.74 5.00 29.90
N ASP A 85 -22.90 4.41 30.16
CA ASP A 85 -23.95 5.02 30.96
C ASP A 85 -23.33 5.28 32.35
N TYR A 86 -22.43 6.27 32.46
CA TYR A 86 -22.11 6.91 33.73
C TYR A 86 -23.23 7.92 34.01
N ASP A 87 -24.42 7.38 34.23
CA ASP A 87 -25.49 8.00 35.00
C ASP A 87 -25.55 7.22 36.33
N ASP A 88 -24.63 7.49 37.25
CA ASP A 88 -24.80 7.33 38.71
C ASP A 88 -23.54 7.89 39.45
N ASP A 89 -23.77 8.62 40.56
CA ASP A 89 -22.78 9.15 41.56
C ASP A 89 -22.11 10.50 41.17
N GLU A 90 -22.39 11.69 41.74
CA GLU A 90 -23.09 12.12 42.96
C GLU A 90 -23.24 13.67 42.90
N GLU A 91 -24.43 14.23 43.18
CA GLU A 91 -24.57 15.63 43.59
C GLU A 91 -23.82 15.83 44.93
N GLU A 92 -22.77 16.65 45.05
CA GLU A 92 -22.43 17.35 46.32
C GLU A 92 -21.65 18.68 46.11
N ASP A 93 -22.37 19.78 46.35
CA ASP A 93 -22.01 20.97 47.15
C ASP A 93 -20.67 21.71 46.89
N TYR A 94 -20.76 22.92 46.30
CA TYR A 94 -19.75 23.97 46.50
C TYR A 94 -20.41 25.34 46.77
N ASP A 95 -20.43 25.68 48.05
CA ASP A 95 -20.76 26.95 48.69
C ASP A 95 -19.76 28.08 48.29
N TYR A 96 -20.24 29.20 47.74
CA TYR A 96 -19.53 30.50 47.72
C TYR A 96 -20.46 31.70 47.76
#